data_AF-A0A7X2D7Z3-F1
#
_entry.id   AF-A0A7X2D7Z3-F1
#
_cell.length_a   1.000
_cell.length_b   1.000
_cell.length_c   1.000
_cell.angle_alpha   90.00
_cell.angle_beta   90.00
_cell.angle_gamma   90.00
#
_symmetry.space_group_name_H-M   'P 1'
#
loop_
_entity.id
_entity.type
_entity.pdbx_description
1 polymer ?
#
loop_
_entity_poly.entity_id
_entity_poly.type
_entity_poly.pdbx_seq_one_letter_code
_entity_poly.pdbx_strand_id
1 'polypeptide(L)'
;MKEKLIKPSKQKFSVGGPQTVISYKRMKEVDIRGIDGSIYALNDKGQWKWFCTNLVRIVYSIGSRNNPFDSIVVKSELVGLPAAYTDTKFGFSVDHRWGDGPTLANIYLNPENGQIIGFFHLEWTLKTKGGTYFRLGLAVSKDGGKSFNWCGYIIEPELSYETWFNHWRGRSHIGGHNAFSNIGLANYIIKDDYFHLYYTDTRNKPDAFIQGTAVARAKVEDVLAAAEDLRTTPWNKYYNGEWNESGMSGKFASLNIEPRGYLHGDAAYNSYLDKYVLVTQYGKHAGPDGTPWESGAVLISFSKDGINWSDWQIIHKDNHLHDYPSIISMEDNNEVIGKSFWVYYKYCFDHVLPKWDWYTNCWNRVLVTMD
;
A
#
# COMPACT_ATOMS: atom_id res chain seq x y z
N MET A 1 26.72 -21.40 4.64
CA MET A 1 26.92 -20.96 3.25
C MET A 1 25.76 -20.05 2.90
N LYS A 2 25.98 -18.77 2.58
CA LYS A 2 24.90 -17.91 2.06
C LYS A 2 24.77 -18.23 0.57
N GLU A 3 23.70 -18.91 0.16
CA GLU A 3 23.37 -19.02 -1.26
C GLU A 3 23.29 -17.62 -1.85
N LYS A 4 24.06 -17.39 -2.91
CA LYS A 4 24.09 -16.11 -3.61
C LYS A 4 22.80 -16.04 -4.42
N LEU A 5 21.80 -15.28 -3.94
CA LEU A 5 20.53 -15.13 -4.62
C LEU A 5 20.77 -14.68 -6.06
N ILE A 6 20.40 -15.53 -7.02
CA ILE A 6 20.50 -15.21 -8.45
C ILE A 6 19.34 -14.27 -8.77
N LYS A 7 19.65 -13.02 -9.12
CA LYS A 7 18.62 -12.06 -9.52
C LYS A 7 17.96 -12.53 -10.82
N PRO A 8 16.62 -12.56 -10.90
CA PRO A 8 15.93 -12.84 -12.14
C PRO A 8 16.31 -11.81 -13.23
N SER A 9 16.31 -12.24 -14.49
CA SER A 9 16.58 -11.36 -15.63
C SER A 9 15.51 -10.27 -15.78
N LYS A 10 15.89 -9.15 -16.42
CA LYS A 10 14.94 -8.12 -16.86
C LYS A 10 13.84 -8.73 -17.74
N GLN A 11 12.65 -8.14 -17.66
CA GLN A 11 11.48 -8.56 -18.42
C GLN A 11 11.21 -7.55 -19.52
N LYS A 12 10.96 -8.00 -20.74
CA LYS A 12 10.60 -7.11 -21.84
C LYS A 12 9.10 -6.81 -21.80
N PHE A 13 8.75 -5.56 -22.02
CA PHE A 13 7.39 -5.05 -22.09
C PHE A 13 7.36 -3.70 -22.80
N SER A 14 6.17 -3.31 -23.26
CA SER A 14 5.87 -1.98 -23.79
C SER A 14 4.90 -1.24 -22.87
N VAL A 15 4.96 0.10 -22.91
CA VAL A 15 4.11 0.98 -22.11
C VAL A 15 3.44 1.99 -23.03
N GLY A 16 2.11 2.05 -22.98
CA GLY A 16 1.32 3.06 -23.68
C GLY A 16 1.46 4.45 -23.05
N GLY A 17 1.06 5.50 -23.77
CA GLY A 17 1.07 6.87 -23.23
C GLY A 17 0.15 7.03 -22.00
N PRO A 18 0.48 7.94 -21.07
CA PRO A 18 -0.34 8.19 -19.89
C PRO A 18 -1.72 8.74 -20.26
N GLN A 19 -2.75 8.29 -19.55
CA GLN A 19 -4.14 8.70 -19.72
C GLN A 19 -4.70 9.24 -18.41
N THR A 20 -5.34 10.41 -18.44
CA THR A 20 -6.09 10.90 -17.28
C THR A 20 -7.37 10.08 -17.11
N VAL A 21 -7.53 9.47 -15.94
CA VAL A 21 -8.70 8.68 -15.54
C VAL A 21 -9.78 9.59 -14.96
N ILE A 22 -9.39 10.43 -14.00
CA ILE A 22 -10.25 11.46 -13.43
C ILE A 22 -9.42 12.72 -13.22
N SER A 23 -9.87 13.83 -13.80
CA SER A 23 -9.23 15.13 -13.60
C SER A 23 -9.54 15.69 -12.22
N TYR A 24 -8.70 16.59 -11.73
CA TYR A 24 -8.98 17.36 -10.53
C TYR A 24 -10.36 18.04 -10.55
N LYS A 25 -10.72 18.66 -11.69
CA LYS A 25 -12.03 19.29 -11.87
C LYS A 25 -13.15 18.30 -11.62
N ARG A 26 -13.05 17.10 -12.22
CA ARG A 26 -14.05 16.04 -12.05
C ARG A 26 -14.07 15.51 -10.62
N MET A 27 -12.92 15.32 -9.97
CA MET A 27 -12.83 14.93 -8.55
C MET A 27 -13.61 15.88 -7.64
N LYS A 28 -13.51 17.20 -7.86
CA LYS A 28 -14.30 18.20 -7.14
C LYS A 28 -15.81 18.06 -7.33
N GLU A 29 -16.25 17.83 -8.57
CA GLU A 29 -17.68 17.65 -8.89
C GLU A 29 -18.31 16.47 -8.15
N VAL A 30 -17.48 15.51 -7.73
CA VAL A 30 -17.91 14.26 -7.12
C VAL A 30 -17.44 14.10 -5.66
N ASP A 31 -17.09 15.22 -5.01
CA ASP A 31 -16.66 15.32 -3.60
C ASP A 31 -15.42 14.47 -3.24
N ILE A 32 -14.55 14.17 -4.22
CA ILE A 32 -13.19 13.68 -3.98
C ILE A 32 -12.28 14.91 -3.85
N ARG A 33 -11.80 15.16 -2.63
CA ARG A 33 -11.10 16.40 -2.27
C ARG A 33 -9.58 16.27 -2.29
N GLY A 34 -9.06 15.06 -2.10
CA GLY A 34 -7.64 14.77 -2.19
C GLY A 34 -7.39 13.28 -2.16
N ILE A 35 -6.36 12.83 -2.87
CA ILE A 35 -5.99 11.42 -2.95
C ILE A 35 -4.88 11.13 -1.95
N ASP A 36 -5.11 10.18 -1.06
CA ASP A 36 -4.11 9.71 -0.12
C ASP A 36 -4.11 8.18 0.01
N GLY A 37 -3.66 7.50 -1.04
CA GLY A 37 -3.71 6.05 -1.19
C GLY A 37 -3.99 5.65 -2.64
N SER A 38 -3.90 4.35 -2.94
CA SER A 38 -4.14 3.84 -4.31
C SER A 38 -5.62 3.82 -4.68
N ILE A 39 -5.92 3.56 -5.95
CA ILE A 39 -7.26 3.21 -6.42
C ILE A 39 -7.32 1.70 -6.64
N TYR A 40 -8.23 1.03 -5.97
CA TYR A 40 -8.42 -0.41 -6.11
C TYR A 40 -9.75 -0.69 -6.78
N ALA A 41 -9.84 -1.83 -7.46
CA ALA A 41 -11.09 -2.27 -8.05
C ALA A 41 -11.40 -3.71 -7.71
N LEU A 42 -12.69 -4.05 -7.73
CA LEU A 42 -13.20 -5.41 -7.62
C LEU A 42 -14.28 -5.60 -8.67
N ASN A 43 -14.36 -6.80 -9.25
CA ASN A 43 -15.51 -7.19 -10.06
C ASN A 43 -16.40 -8.12 -9.22
N ASP A 44 -17.52 -7.58 -8.76
CA ASP A 44 -18.53 -8.34 -8.02
C ASP A 44 -19.66 -8.71 -8.99
N LYS A 45 -19.60 -9.93 -9.53
CA LYS A 45 -20.63 -10.52 -10.42
C LYS A 45 -20.94 -9.64 -11.65
N GLY A 46 -19.91 -9.14 -12.30
CA GLY A 46 -19.99 -8.27 -13.48
C GLY A 46 -20.10 -6.77 -13.16
N GLN A 47 -20.27 -6.41 -11.89
CA GLN A 47 -20.27 -5.01 -11.46
C GLN A 47 -18.89 -4.61 -10.95
N TRP A 48 -18.27 -3.67 -11.66
CA TRP A 48 -17.01 -3.07 -11.25
C TRP A 48 -17.22 -2.04 -10.14
N LYS A 49 -16.49 -2.29 -9.06
CA LYS A 49 -16.50 -1.55 -7.81
C LYS A 49 -15.14 -0.90 -7.61
N TRP A 50 -15.08 0.39 -7.32
CA TRP A 50 -13.83 1.15 -7.22
C TRP A 50 -13.71 1.80 -5.86
N PHE A 51 -12.56 1.65 -5.23
CA PHE A 51 -12.29 2.15 -3.90
C PHE A 51 -11.06 3.03 -3.92
N CYS A 52 -11.11 4.17 -3.25
CA CYS A 52 -9.93 4.97 -2.99
C CYS A 52 -10.07 5.71 -1.67
N THR A 53 -8.92 6.10 -1.12
CA THR A 53 -8.84 6.95 0.06
C THR A 53 -8.93 8.42 -0.37
N ASN A 54 -9.96 9.10 0.12
CA ASN A 54 -10.22 10.53 -0.04
C ASN A 54 -9.84 11.26 1.26
N LEU A 55 -8.55 11.55 1.43
CA LEU A 55 -7.96 12.02 2.69
C LEU A 55 -8.24 11.01 3.82
N VAL A 56 -9.03 11.36 4.84
CA VAL A 56 -9.32 10.49 5.99
C VAL A 56 -10.55 9.61 5.81
N ARG A 57 -11.04 9.44 4.57
CA ARG A 57 -12.30 8.72 4.27
C ARG A 57 -12.10 7.76 3.13
N ILE A 58 -12.91 6.70 3.10
CA ILE A 58 -12.98 5.78 1.97
C ILE A 58 -14.12 6.23 1.06
N VAL A 59 -13.87 6.32 -0.24
CA VAL A 59 -14.90 6.55 -1.25
C VAL A 59 -15.03 5.29 -2.08
N TYR A 60 -16.28 4.91 -2.37
CA TYR A 60 -16.61 3.81 -3.26
C TYR A 60 -17.50 4.28 -4.42
N SER A 61 -17.18 3.85 -5.63
CA SER A 61 -17.93 4.14 -6.85
C SER A 61 -18.23 2.88 -7.67
N ILE A 62 -19.30 2.96 -8.46
CA ILE A 62 -19.64 1.97 -9.48
C ILE A 62 -19.38 2.62 -10.83
N GLY A 63 -18.61 1.94 -11.68
CA GLY A 63 -18.24 2.46 -12.97
C GLY A 63 -17.51 1.41 -13.80
N SER A 64 -17.42 1.64 -15.11
CA SER A 64 -16.65 0.75 -15.97
C SER A 64 -15.15 0.89 -15.75
N ARG A 65 -14.35 -0.06 -16.25
CA ARG A 65 -12.88 0.04 -16.29
C ARG A 65 -12.35 1.31 -16.96
N ASN A 66 -13.09 1.89 -17.90
CA ASN A 66 -12.69 3.14 -18.57
C ASN A 66 -13.26 4.40 -17.91
N ASN A 67 -14.26 4.25 -17.04
CA ASN A 67 -14.84 5.35 -16.31
C ASN A 67 -15.16 4.90 -14.87
N PRO A 68 -14.14 4.76 -14.00
CA PRO A 68 -14.30 4.18 -12.67
C PRO A 68 -15.18 5.03 -11.74
N PHE A 69 -15.39 6.30 -12.08
CA PHE A 69 -16.16 7.28 -11.33
C PHE A 69 -17.43 7.75 -12.07
N ASP A 70 -18.01 6.86 -12.88
CA ASP A 70 -19.24 7.13 -13.65
C ASP A 70 -20.43 7.44 -12.73
N SER A 71 -20.64 6.59 -11.72
CA SER A 71 -21.54 6.85 -10.60
C SER A 71 -20.75 6.78 -9.30
N ILE A 72 -20.65 7.89 -8.58
CA ILE A 72 -20.08 7.90 -7.22
C ILE A 72 -21.21 7.64 -6.25
N VAL A 73 -21.06 6.54 -5.51
CA VAL A 73 -22.21 5.87 -4.93
C VAL A 73 -22.25 6.05 -3.43
N VAL A 74 -21.14 5.96 -2.68
CA VAL A 74 -21.21 6.02 -1.20
C VAL A 74 -19.90 6.51 -0.56
N LYS A 75 -20.01 7.32 0.51
CA LYS A 75 -18.93 7.51 1.50
C LYS A 75 -18.88 6.25 2.37
N SER A 76 -17.82 5.47 2.23
CA SER A 76 -17.67 4.24 2.99
C SER A 76 -17.11 4.54 4.38
N GLU A 77 -17.70 3.91 5.39
CA GLU A 77 -17.37 4.14 6.80
C GLU A 77 -16.49 3.01 7.34
N LEU A 78 -15.39 3.36 8.00
CA LEU A 78 -14.65 2.41 8.83
C LEU A 78 -15.21 2.43 10.26
N VAL A 79 -15.84 1.34 10.66
CA VAL A 79 -16.56 1.17 11.92
C VAL A 79 -15.73 0.33 12.88
N GLY A 80 -15.74 0.68 14.16
CA GLY A 80 -15.10 -0.12 15.20
C GLY A 80 -13.57 -0.02 15.25
N LEU A 81 -12.95 0.80 14.40
CA LEU A 81 -11.56 1.19 14.61
C LEU A 81 -11.49 1.86 16.00
N PRO A 82 -10.67 1.36 16.93
CA PRO A 82 -10.52 2.00 18.24
C PRO A 82 -10.21 3.48 18.02
N ALA A 83 -10.96 4.35 18.67
CA ALA A 83 -10.68 5.78 18.65
C ALA A 83 -9.19 5.97 18.92
N ALA A 84 -8.56 6.88 18.17
CA ALA A 84 -7.14 7.20 18.25
C ALA A 84 -6.68 7.01 19.68
N TYR A 85 -5.79 6.04 19.92
CA TYR A 85 -5.34 5.69 21.26
C TYR A 85 -5.01 7.00 21.98
N THR A 86 -5.88 7.44 22.88
CA THR A 86 -5.41 8.14 24.05
C THR A 86 -4.69 7.04 24.79
N ASP A 87 -3.42 6.85 24.47
CA ASP A 87 -2.62 5.85 25.14
C ASP A 87 -2.46 6.37 26.57
N THR A 88 -3.41 6.00 27.43
CA THR A 88 -3.48 6.42 28.82
C THR A 88 -2.26 5.91 29.58
N LYS A 89 -1.58 4.86 29.07
CA LYS A 89 -0.28 4.39 29.56
C LYS A 89 0.80 5.46 29.43
N PHE A 90 0.72 6.33 28.42
CA PHE A 90 1.71 7.40 28.18
C PHE A 90 1.16 8.83 28.31
N GLY A 91 -0.16 9.02 28.47
CA GLY A 91 -0.77 10.30 28.77
C GLY A 91 -0.87 11.28 27.58
N PHE A 92 -0.88 10.77 26.34
CA PHE A 92 -1.00 11.61 25.13
C PHE A 92 -2.23 11.22 24.31
N SER A 93 -2.87 12.21 23.68
CA SER A 93 -3.86 11.97 22.62
C SER A 93 -3.14 11.83 21.28
N VAL A 94 -3.19 10.64 20.70
CA VAL A 94 -3.01 10.48 19.25
C VAL A 94 -4.24 11.10 18.59
N ASP A 95 -4.07 11.82 17.49
CA ASP A 95 -5.16 12.52 16.83
C ASP A 95 -5.16 12.19 15.34
N HIS A 96 -6.16 11.45 14.88
CA HIS A 96 -6.33 11.10 13.46
C HIS A 96 -6.84 12.27 12.59
N ARG A 97 -6.82 13.53 13.07
CA ARG A 97 -7.49 14.66 12.41
C ARG A 97 -6.68 15.38 11.31
N TRP A 98 -5.40 15.08 11.10
CA TRP A 98 -4.55 15.78 10.12
C TRP A 98 -3.96 14.82 9.07
N GLY A 99 -4.75 14.33 8.13
CA GLY A 99 -4.25 13.36 7.11
C GLY A 99 -3.91 11.98 7.69
N ASP A 100 -3.71 11.87 9.00
CA ASP A 100 -3.36 10.67 9.78
C ASP A 100 -4.56 9.70 9.97
N GLY A 101 -5.37 9.50 8.93
CA GLY A 101 -6.53 8.61 8.94
C GLY A 101 -6.20 7.18 8.52
N PRO A 102 -7.12 6.23 8.72
CA PRO A 102 -7.01 4.91 8.10
C PRO A 102 -7.03 5.05 6.57
N THR A 103 -5.92 4.71 5.93
CA THR A 103 -5.80 4.68 4.48
C THR A 103 -6.07 3.27 3.97
N LEU A 104 -7.01 3.12 3.05
CA LEU A 104 -7.21 1.84 2.38
C LEU A 104 -5.95 1.50 1.57
N ALA A 105 -5.35 0.37 1.89
CA ALA A 105 -4.04 -0.05 1.41
C ALA A 105 -4.09 -1.22 0.43
N ASN A 106 -5.20 -1.99 0.42
CA ASN A 106 -5.63 -2.89 -0.65
C ASN A 106 -7.03 -3.47 -0.33
N ILE A 107 -7.62 -4.21 -1.26
CA ILE A 107 -8.90 -4.91 -1.06
C ILE A 107 -8.92 -6.28 -1.74
N TYR A 108 -9.59 -7.23 -1.11
CA TYR A 108 -9.85 -8.57 -1.65
C TYR A 108 -11.35 -8.88 -1.62
N LEU A 109 -11.89 -9.44 -2.70
CA LEU A 109 -13.27 -9.96 -2.75
C LEU A 109 -13.25 -11.47 -2.52
N ASN A 110 -13.94 -11.93 -1.48
CA ASN A 110 -14.25 -13.34 -1.30
C ASN A 110 -15.32 -13.76 -2.33
N PRO A 111 -14.99 -14.61 -3.32
CA PRO A 111 -15.91 -14.99 -4.37
C PRO A 111 -17.08 -15.86 -3.87
N GLU A 112 -16.93 -16.52 -2.72
CA GLU A 112 -17.94 -17.47 -2.22
C GLU A 112 -19.17 -16.77 -1.65
N ASN A 113 -18.97 -15.68 -0.92
CA ASN A 113 -20.04 -14.99 -0.19
C ASN A 113 -20.12 -13.48 -0.48
N GLY A 114 -19.20 -12.93 -1.28
CA GLY A 114 -19.18 -11.50 -1.63
C GLY A 114 -18.66 -10.58 -0.51
N GLN A 115 -18.09 -11.15 0.56
CA GLN A 115 -17.40 -10.41 1.60
C GLN A 115 -16.17 -9.70 1.00
N ILE A 116 -15.92 -8.45 1.40
CA ILE A 116 -14.73 -7.70 0.99
C ILE A 116 -13.81 -7.54 2.20
N ILE A 117 -12.57 -7.97 2.08
CA ILE A 117 -11.52 -7.67 3.04
C ILE A 117 -10.84 -6.38 2.60
N GLY A 118 -10.75 -5.40 3.49
CA GLY A 118 -9.94 -4.21 3.31
C GLY A 118 -8.68 -4.30 4.17
N PHE A 119 -7.52 -4.10 3.54
CA PHE A 119 -6.26 -3.89 4.23
C PHE A 119 -6.08 -2.40 4.47
N PHE A 120 -5.65 -2.01 5.66
CA PHE A 120 -5.57 -0.61 6.07
C PHE A 120 -4.18 -0.24 6.52
N HIS A 121 -3.67 0.87 6.01
CA HIS A 121 -2.51 1.58 6.48
C HIS A 121 -2.93 2.58 7.54
N LEU A 122 -2.26 2.56 8.70
CA LEU A 122 -2.64 3.35 9.87
C LEU A 122 -1.44 4.12 10.39
N GLU A 123 -1.65 5.43 10.58
CA GLU A 123 -0.63 6.36 11.02
C GLU A 123 -0.86 6.80 12.46
N TRP A 124 0.17 6.69 13.28
CA TRP A 124 0.18 7.14 14.68
C TRP A 124 1.17 8.31 14.80
N THR A 125 0.69 9.51 14.47
CA THR A 125 1.48 10.73 14.45
C THR A 125 1.46 11.45 15.81
N LEU A 126 2.64 11.85 16.29
CA LEU A 126 2.78 12.58 17.56
C LEU A 126 2.82 14.10 17.32
N LYS A 127 1.73 14.79 17.69
CA LYS A 127 1.57 16.25 17.50
C LYS A 127 2.72 17.14 17.96
N THR A 128 3.31 16.84 19.12
CA THR A 128 4.19 17.79 19.83
C THR A 128 5.67 17.44 19.72
N LYS A 129 6.02 16.27 19.18
CA LYS A 129 7.38 15.74 19.24
C LYS A 129 7.91 15.23 17.89
N GLY A 130 7.12 15.30 16.82
CA GLY A 130 7.53 14.78 15.51
C GLY A 130 7.66 13.25 15.53
N GLY A 131 7.56 12.66 14.34
CA GLY A 131 7.55 11.22 14.16
C GLY A 131 6.14 10.63 14.04
N THR A 132 6.06 9.59 13.22
CA THR A 132 4.88 8.81 12.91
C THR A 132 5.24 7.34 12.93
N TYR A 133 4.43 6.54 13.61
CA TYR A 133 4.56 5.10 13.64
C TYR A 133 3.43 4.47 12.84
N PHE A 134 3.74 3.45 12.04
CA PHE A 134 2.79 2.92 11.07
C PHE A 134 2.49 1.45 11.33
N ARG A 135 1.24 1.05 11.07
CA ARG A 135 0.75 -0.33 11.20
C ARG A 135 -0.18 -0.70 10.06
N LEU A 136 -0.23 -1.99 9.73
CA LEU A 136 -1.25 -2.55 8.84
C LEU A 136 -2.35 -3.18 9.68
N GLY A 137 -3.57 -2.98 9.22
CA GLY A 137 -4.80 -3.47 9.79
C GLY A 137 -5.68 -4.18 8.79
N LEU A 138 -6.72 -4.81 9.33
CA LEU A 138 -7.73 -5.50 8.55
C LEU A 138 -9.12 -5.05 8.98
N ALA A 139 -10.02 -4.85 8.01
CA ALA A 139 -11.43 -4.67 8.24
C ALA A 139 -12.24 -5.43 7.18
N VAL A 140 -13.51 -5.68 7.46
CA VAL A 140 -14.40 -6.48 6.62
C VAL A 140 -15.65 -5.73 6.24
N SER A 141 -16.04 -5.81 4.98
CA SER A 141 -17.34 -5.35 4.49
C SER A 141 -18.20 -6.53 4.06
N LYS A 142 -19.44 -6.57 4.58
CA LYS A 142 -20.47 -7.54 4.19
C LYS A 142 -21.64 -6.88 3.45
N ASP A 143 -21.55 -5.58 3.19
CA ASP A 143 -22.59 -4.76 2.56
C ASP A 143 -22.17 -4.21 1.18
N GLY A 144 -21.20 -4.88 0.55
CA GLY A 144 -20.69 -4.53 -0.77
C GLY A 144 -19.77 -3.32 -0.79
N GLY A 145 -19.13 -2.98 0.33
CA GLY A 145 -18.15 -1.92 0.45
C GLY A 145 -18.67 -0.61 1.05
N LYS A 146 -19.92 -0.57 1.52
CA LYS A 146 -20.53 0.65 2.10
C LYS A 146 -20.04 0.92 3.52
N SER A 147 -19.73 -0.14 4.27
CA SER A 147 -19.05 -0.04 5.56
C SER A 147 -18.00 -1.14 5.69
N PHE A 148 -16.91 -0.82 6.38
CA PHE A 148 -15.86 -1.77 6.77
C PHE A 148 -15.83 -1.84 8.29
N ASN A 149 -16.00 -3.03 8.85
CA ASN A 149 -15.94 -3.28 10.29
C ASN A 149 -14.53 -3.74 10.65
N TRP A 150 -13.87 -3.00 11.52
CA TRP A 150 -12.49 -3.25 11.95
C TRP A 150 -12.34 -4.63 12.61
N CYS A 151 -11.31 -5.37 12.19
CA CYS A 151 -11.00 -6.70 12.72
C CYS A 151 -9.76 -6.69 13.64
N GLY A 152 -8.80 -5.80 13.39
CA GLY A 152 -7.59 -5.69 14.20
C GLY A 152 -6.33 -5.37 13.40
N TYR A 153 -5.23 -5.16 14.13
CA TYR A 153 -3.90 -5.00 13.55
C TYR A 153 -3.34 -6.36 13.10
N ILE A 154 -2.58 -6.36 12.01
CA ILE A 154 -2.01 -7.57 11.42
C ILE A 154 -0.48 -7.52 11.31
N ILE A 155 0.10 -6.35 11.03
CA ILE A 155 1.54 -6.19 10.85
C ILE A 155 1.99 -4.88 11.49
N GLU A 156 3.11 -4.91 12.18
CA GLU A 156 3.87 -3.72 12.58
C GLU A 156 5.37 -3.96 12.33
N PRO A 157 6.19 -2.89 12.30
CA PRO A 157 7.65 -3.02 12.15
C PRO A 157 8.31 -3.94 13.18
N GLU A 158 9.48 -4.51 12.87
CA GLU A 158 10.33 -5.18 13.87
C GLU A 158 10.68 -4.22 15.03
N LEU A 159 10.91 -2.95 14.72
CA LEU A 159 10.93 -1.88 15.71
C LEU A 159 9.55 -1.70 16.34
N SER A 160 9.34 -2.26 17.53
CA SER A 160 8.07 -2.13 18.23
C SER A 160 7.69 -0.68 18.53
N TYR A 161 6.39 -0.41 18.66
CA TYR A 161 5.89 0.92 19.02
C TYR A 161 6.48 1.42 20.33
N GLU A 162 6.62 0.55 21.34
CA GLU A 162 7.22 0.94 22.63
C GLU A 162 8.67 1.36 22.47
N THR A 163 9.45 0.64 21.66
CA THR A 163 10.85 1.01 21.40
C THR A 163 10.93 2.31 20.61
N TRP A 164 10.16 2.44 19.53
CA TRP A 164 10.07 3.68 18.75
C TRP A 164 9.66 4.86 19.64
N PHE A 165 8.64 4.70 20.48
CA PHE A 165 8.11 5.76 21.33
C PHE A 165 9.13 6.22 22.39
N ASN A 166 9.87 5.27 22.97
CA ASN A 166 10.85 5.58 24.02
C ASN A 166 12.15 6.17 23.46
N HIS A 167 12.57 5.74 22.27
CA HIS A 167 13.88 6.09 21.75
C HIS A 167 13.85 7.13 20.63
N TRP A 168 12.80 7.15 19.81
CA TRP A 168 12.76 7.91 18.56
C TRP A 168 11.86 9.14 18.64
N ARG A 169 10.85 9.13 19.50
CA ARG A 169 9.97 10.27 19.74
C ARG A 169 10.77 11.54 20.10
N GLY A 170 10.42 12.67 19.49
CA GLY A 170 11.08 13.95 19.82
C GLY A 170 12.35 14.19 19.03
N ARG A 171 12.90 13.17 18.37
CA ARG A 171 14.10 13.30 17.55
C ARG A 171 13.68 13.73 16.16
N SER A 172 14.24 14.83 15.68
CA SER A 172 14.03 15.27 14.29
C SER A 172 14.64 14.27 13.32
N HIS A 173 15.81 13.70 13.64
CA HIS A 173 16.50 12.74 12.80
C HIS A 173 17.19 11.63 13.60
N ILE A 174 17.23 10.42 13.05
CA ILE A 174 17.95 9.25 13.58
C ILE A 174 18.71 8.62 12.42
N GLY A 175 20.04 8.59 12.52
CA GLY A 175 20.88 8.20 11.38
C GLY A 175 20.67 9.07 10.14
N GLY A 176 20.23 10.34 10.29
CA GLY A 176 19.95 11.25 9.18
C GLY A 176 18.55 11.15 8.56
N HIS A 177 17.69 10.27 9.07
CA HIS A 177 16.30 10.09 8.60
C HIS A 177 15.29 10.61 9.61
N ASN A 178 14.16 11.14 9.14
CA ASN A 178 13.02 11.46 10.01
C ASN A 178 12.64 10.23 10.85
N ALA A 179 12.16 10.44 12.08
CA ALA A 179 11.75 9.38 13.00
C ALA A 179 10.42 8.68 12.59
N PHE A 180 10.28 8.33 11.31
CA PHE A 180 9.13 7.67 10.71
C PHE A 180 9.40 6.18 10.55
N SER A 181 8.64 5.34 11.25
CA SER A 181 8.71 3.89 11.07
C SER A 181 7.63 3.45 10.07
N ASN A 182 7.73 3.97 8.84
CA ASN A 182 6.72 3.77 7.79
C ASN A 182 6.84 2.38 7.19
N ILE A 183 5.70 1.68 7.11
CA ILE A 183 5.60 0.35 6.53
C ILE A 183 5.03 0.31 5.12
N GLY A 184 4.57 1.44 4.59
CA GLY A 184 3.96 1.49 3.27
C GLY A 184 2.56 0.91 3.20
N LEU A 185 2.13 0.61 1.99
CA LEU A 185 0.83 -0.01 1.73
C LEU A 185 0.91 -1.55 1.79
N ALA A 186 -0.26 -2.19 1.72
CA ALA A 186 -0.41 -3.64 1.77
C ALA A 186 -0.41 -4.22 0.35
N ASN A 187 0.75 -4.16 -0.33
CA ASN A 187 0.89 -4.72 -1.67
C ASN A 187 0.81 -6.25 -1.55
N TYR A 188 -0.16 -6.94 -2.14
CA TYR A 188 -0.30 -8.38 -1.90
C TYR A 188 -0.38 -9.25 -3.14
N ILE A 189 -0.01 -10.52 -2.96
CA ILE A 189 -0.33 -11.60 -3.90
C ILE A 189 -1.01 -12.74 -3.13
N ILE A 190 -1.71 -13.61 -3.86
CA ILE A 190 -2.10 -14.92 -3.36
C ILE A 190 -1.16 -15.96 -3.94
N LYS A 191 -0.53 -16.75 -3.07
CA LYS A 191 0.37 -17.86 -3.45
C LYS A 191 0.21 -19.00 -2.47
N ASP A 192 0.01 -20.21 -3.00
CA ASP A 192 -0.19 -21.45 -2.23
C ASP A 192 -1.25 -21.30 -1.11
N ASP A 193 -2.37 -20.63 -1.42
CA ASP A 193 -3.46 -20.32 -0.47
C ASP A 193 -3.11 -19.35 0.67
N TYR A 194 -1.99 -18.63 0.56
CA TYR A 194 -1.62 -17.56 1.48
C TYR A 194 -1.71 -16.19 0.81
N PHE A 195 -2.24 -15.22 1.55
CA PHE A 195 -1.94 -13.82 1.29
C PHE A 195 -0.48 -13.57 1.64
N HIS A 196 0.28 -12.99 0.72
CA HIS A 196 1.63 -12.48 0.98
C HIS A 196 1.60 -10.96 0.83
N LEU A 197 1.80 -10.24 1.93
CA LEU A 197 1.81 -8.78 1.98
C LEU A 197 3.25 -8.28 1.96
N TYR A 198 3.61 -7.47 0.97
CA TYR A 198 4.89 -6.79 0.82
C TYR A 198 4.79 -5.37 1.34
N TYR A 199 5.76 -5.01 2.18
CA TYR A 199 5.74 -3.75 2.91
C TYR A 199 7.19 -3.32 3.22
N THR A 200 7.40 -2.09 3.66
CA THR A 200 8.71 -1.65 4.18
C THR A 200 8.79 -2.01 5.66
N ASP A 201 9.88 -2.60 6.13
CA ASP A 201 10.04 -2.88 7.57
C ASP A 201 11.26 -2.14 8.11
N THR A 202 11.18 -1.73 9.38
CA THR A 202 12.23 -1.00 10.10
C THR A 202 12.77 -1.90 11.20
N ARG A 203 14.07 -2.19 11.16
CA ARG A 203 14.74 -3.03 12.16
C ARG A 203 14.64 -2.44 13.55
N ASN A 204 14.60 -3.30 14.56
CA ASN A 204 14.73 -2.86 15.94
C ASN A 204 16.19 -2.52 16.28
N LYS A 205 16.63 -1.34 15.82
CA LYS A 205 17.93 -0.77 16.15
C LYS A 205 17.76 0.69 16.56
N PRO A 206 17.67 0.99 17.87
CA PRO A 206 17.41 2.33 18.38
C PRO A 206 18.34 3.43 17.85
N ASP A 207 19.58 3.09 17.48
CA ASP A 207 20.59 4.04 17.04
C ASP A 207 20.85 4.02 15.53
N ALA A 208 20.14 3.21 14.75
CA ALA A 208 20.33 3.10 13.30
C ALA A 208 19.01 2.89 12.57
N PHE A 209 18.73 3.77 11.61
CA PHE A 209 17.60 3.61 10.71
C PHE A 209 17.93 2.57 9.63
N ILE A 210 17.43 1.34 9.78
CA ILE A 210 17.64 0.26 8.82
C ILE A 210 16.29 -0.20 8.30
N GLN A 211 16.02 0.11 7.04
CA GLN A 211 14.83 -0.34 6.33
C GLN A 211 15.15 -1.43 5.32
N GLY A 212 14.15 -2.25 5.02
CA GLY A 212 14.18 -3.18 3.91
C GLY A 212 12.78 -3.55 3.47
N THR A 213 12.62 -3.98 2.22
CA THR A 213 11.38 -4.58 1.75
C THR A 213 11.21 -5.93 2.45
N ALA A 214 10.08 -6.13 3.10
CA ALA A 214 9.73 -7.33 3.84
C ALA A 214 8.46 -7.96 3.27
N VAL A 215 8.17 -9.18 3.73
CA VAL A 215 6.93 -9.88 3.41
C VAL A 215 6.43 -10.62 4.64
N ALA A 216 5.11 -10.59 4.84
CA ALA A 216 4.41 -11.40 5.82
C ALA A 216 3.26 -12.15 5.16
N ARG A 217 2.86 -13.28 5.73
CA ARG A 217 1.77 -14.09 5.19
C ARG A 217 0.81 -14.61 6.22
N ALA A 218 -0.42 -14.84 5.78
CA ALA A 218 -1.46 -15.57 6.50
C ALA A 218 -2.29 -16.38 5.51
N LYS A 219 -2.84 -17.52 5.94
CA LYS A 219 -3.66 -18.37 5.07
C LYS A 219 -4.93 -17.62 4.72
N VAL A 220 -5.32 -17.60 3.44
CA VAL A 220 -6.49 -16.87 2.94
C VAL A 220 -7.75 -17.29 3.71
N GLU A 221 -7.96 -18.61 3.83
CA GLU A 221 -9.09 -19.20 4.55
C GLU A 221 -9.16 -18.73 6.01
N ASP A 222 -8.03 -18.73 6.73
CA ASP A 222 -7.99 -18.32 8.15
C ASP A 222 -8.28 -16.82 8.30
N VAL A 223 -7.82 -15.99 7.36
CA VAL A 223 -8.11 -14.55 7.34
C VAL A 223 -9.61 -14.32 7.15
N LEU A 224 -10.22 -14.99 6.16
CA LEU A 224 -11.65 -14.86 5.86
C LEU A 224 -12.51 -15.35 7.03
N ALA A 225 -12.18 -16.51 7.60
CA ALA A 225 -12.89 -17.09 8.74
C ALA A 225 -12.78 -16.21 10.01
N ALA A 226 -11.60 -15.67 10.31
CA ALA A 226 -11.44 -14.77 11.46
C ALA A 226 -12.19 -13.44 11.26
N ALA A 227 -12.19 -12.90 10.04
CA ALA A 227 -12.87 -11.66 9.70
C ALA A 227 -14.40 -11.75 9.87
N GLU A 228 -15.00 -12.94 9.68
CA GLU A 228 -16.43 -13.15 9.95
C GLU A 228 -16.83 -12.77 11.38
N ASP A 229 -15.93 -13.01 12.35
CA ASP A 229 -16.08 -12.73 13.77
C ASP A 229 -15.46 -11.39 14.21
N LEU A 230 -15.09 -10.51 13.25
CA LEU A 230 -14.38 -9.25 13.51
C LEU A 230 -13.05 -9.46 14.27
N ARG A 231 -12.32 -10.53 13.93
CA ARG A 231 -11.01 -10.86 14.49
C ARG A 231 -9.96 -10.94 13.38
N THR A 232 -8.70 -10.91 13.79
CA THR A 232 -7.57 -11.27 12.92
C THR A 232 -7.13 -12.71 13.17
N THR A 233 -6.29 -13.20 12.27
CA THR A 233 -5.51 -14.45 12.42
C THR A 233 -4.03 -14.10 12.55
N PRO A 234 -3.16 -14.98 13.10
CA PRO A 234 -1.73 -14.72 13.11
C PRO A 234 -1.14 -14.52 11.70
N TRP A 235 -0.41 -13.42 11.55
CA TRP A 235 0.44 -13.16 10.38
C TRP A 235 1.88 -13.50 10.74
N ASN A 236 2.62 -14.07 9.79
CA ASN A 236 4.01 -14.46 10.01
C ASN A 236 4.93 -13.79 8.99
N LYS A 237 5.99 -13.14 9.46
CA LYS A 237 7.04 -12.53 8.64
C LYS A 237 8.01 -13.57 8.13
N TYR A 238 8.54 -13.34 6.93
CA TYR A 238 9.63 -14.14 6.40
C TYR A 238 10.94 -13.76 7.08
N TYR A 239 11.64 -14.74 7.66
CA TYR A 239 12.95 -14.55 8.28
C TYR A 239 13.80 -15.81 8.15
N ASN A 240 15.03 -15.66 7.66
CA ASN A 240 16.01 -16.75 7.51
C ASN A 240 15.49 -18.02 6.79
N GLY A 241 14.62 -17.86 5.79
CA GLY A 241 14.06 -19.00 5.04
C GLY A 241 12.72 -19.52 5.58
N GLU A 242 12.28 -19.03 6.73
CA GLU A 242 11.12 -19.55 7.46
C GLU A 242 10.03 -18.48 7.66
N TRP A 243 8.85 -18.92 8.09
CA TRP A 243 7.66 -18.09 8.35
C TRP A 243 7.17 -18.24 9.79
N ASN A 244 8.06 -18.04 10.75
CA ASN A 244 7.81 -18.25 12.18
C ASN A 244 7.88 -16.96 13.03
N GLU A 245 8.26 -15.84 12.43
CA GLU A 245 8.33 -14.55 13.13
C GLU A 245 6.96 -13.88 13.13
N SER A 246 6.54 -13.36 14.29
CA SER A 246 5.25 -12.68 14.43
C SER A 246 5.13 -11.46 13.50
N GLY A 247 3.97 -11.28 12.86
CA GLY A 247 3.60 -10.04 12.17
C GLY A 247 3.65 -8.81 13.08
N MET A 248 3.43 -9.03 14.38
CA MET A 248 3.52 -8.00 15.41
C MET A 248 4.92 -8.00 16.05
N SER A 249 5.77 -7.04 15.67
CA SER A 249 7.15 -6.84 16.20
C SER A 249 8.14 -7.99 15.99
N GLY A 250 7.81 -9.01 15.19
CA GLY A 250 8.75 -10.07 14.82
C GLY A 250 9.84 -9.58 13.87
N LYS A 251 10.91 -10.35 13.78
CA LYS A 251 12.03 -10.08 12.86
C LYS A 251 11.62 -10.29 11.42
N PHE A 252 12.30 -9.60 10.51
CA PHE A 252 12.14 -9.82 9.07
C PHE A 252 13.47 -10.11 8.38
N ALA A 253 13.45 -10.72 7.20
CA ALA A 253 14.55 -10.71 6.26
C ALA A 253 14.24 -9.72 5.14
N SER A 254 15.17 -8.82 4.82
CA SER A 254 15.01 -7.95 3.66
C SER A 254 15.03 -8.82 2.41
N LEU A 255 14.03 -8.65 1.54
CA LEU A 255 14.01 -9.26 0.23
C LEU A 255 15.14 -8.70 -0.64
N ASN A 256 15.44 -9.40 -1.74
CA ASN A 256 16.52 -9.06 -2.66
C ASN A 256 16.17 -7.90 -3.62
N ILE A 257 15.23 -7.05 -3.22
CA ILE A 257 14.79 -5.87 -3.94
C ILE A 257 15.03 -4.63 -3.07
N GLU A 258 15.51 -3.58 -3.70
CA GLU A 258 15.78 -2.33 -3.01
C GLU A 258 14.48 -1.67 -2.57
N PRO A 259 14.35 -1.20 -1.31
CA PRO A 259 13.19 -0.42 -0.89
C PRO A 259 13.14 0.88 -1.69
N ARG A 260 11.99 1.17 -2.31
CA ARG A 260 11.76 2.38 -3.11
C ARG A 260 10.63 3.19 -2.49
N GLY A 261 10.95 4.42 -2.06
CA GLY A 261 10.03 5.23 -1.26
C GLY A 261 9.60 4.47 -0.01
N TYR A 262 8.32 4.56 0.33
CA TYR A 262 7.72 3.76 1.40
C TYR A 262 7.09 2.44 0.90
N LEU A 263 7.36 2.02 -0.35
CA LEU A 263 6.70 0.87 -0.99
C LEU A 263 5.17 1.04 -1.06
N HIS A 264 4.73 2.26 -1.39
CA HIS A 264 3.36 2.50 -1.84
C HIS A 264 3.21 1.93 -3.23
N GLY A 265 2.33 0.96 -3.41
CA GLY A 265 2.18 0.26 -4.67
C GLY A 265 1.06 -0.77 -4.67
N ASP A 266 1.28 -1.83 -5.43
CA ASP A 266 0.38 -2.97 -5.54
C ASP A 266 1.09 -4.19 -6.13
N ALA A 267 0.52 -5.38 -5.99
CA ALA A 267 1.06 -6.60 -6.55
C ALA A 267 -0.05 -7.50 -7.13
N ALA A 268 0.31 -8.37 -8.05
CA ALA A 268 -0.61 -9.31 -8.68
C ALA A 268 0.14 -10.51 -9.26
N TYR A 269 -0.58 -11.58 -9.57
CA TYR A 269 -0.05 -12.69 -10.37
C TYR A 269 -0.29 -12.44 -11.86
N ASN A 270 0.76 -12.55 -12.68
CA ASN A 270 0.68 -12.45 -14.14
C ASN A 270 0.64 -13.84 -14.79
N SER A 271 -0.52 -14.20 -15.33
CA SER A 271 -0.77 -15.51 -15.92
C SER A 271 -0.10 -15.71 -17.28
N TYR A 272 0.24 -14.64 -18.00
CA TYR A 272 0.95 -14.72 -19.28
C TYR A 272 2.43 -15.09 -19.07
N LEU A 273 3.05 -14.56 -18.01
CA LEU A 273 4.46 -14.79 -17.70
C LEU A 273 4.72 -15.93 -16.72
N ASP A 274 3.68 -16.42 -16.03
CA ASP A 274 3.81 -17.32 -14.88
C ASP A 274 4.74 -16.72 -13.81
N LYS A 275 4.45 -15.46 -13.44
CA LYS A 275 5.24 -14.66 -12.50
C LYS A 275 4.36 -13.72 -11.68
N TYR A 276 4.77 -13.45 -10.45
CA TYR A 276 4.26 -12.32 -9.67
C TYR A 276 4.85 -11.01 -10.17
N VAL A 277 4.06 -9.95 -10.05
CA VAL A 277 4.39 -8.58 -10.40
C VAL A 277 4.19 -7.71 -9.17
N LEU A 278 5.13 -6.81 -8.92
CA LEU A 278 5.04 -5.78 -7.90
C LEU A 278 5.28 -4.42 -8.58
N VAL A 279 4.41 -3.45 -8.34
CA VAL A 279 4.61 -2.07 -8.75
C VAL A 279 4.82 -1.18 -7.53
N THR A 280 5.60 -0.12 -7.68
CA THR A 280 5.83 0.88 -6.64
C THR A 280 6.16 2.21 -7.27
N GLN A 281 6.08 3.28 -6.49
CA GLN A 281 6.65 4.56 -6.89
C GLN A 281 8.15 4.67 -6.62
N TYR A 282 8.75 5.69 -7.25
CA TYR A 282 10.06 6.21 -6.95
C TYR A 282 10.13 7.71 -7.20
N GLY A 283 10.97 8.43 -6.44
CA GLY A 283 11.04 9.90 -6.45
C GLY A 283 9.74 10.55 -5.92
N LYS A 284 9.63 11.85 -5.65
CA LYS A 284 10.63 12.87 -5.31
C LYS A 284 10.31 13.27 -3.88
N HIS A 285 10.86 12.55 -2.88
CA HIS A 285 10.91 13.06 -1.51
C HIS A 285 12.12 13.99 -1.39
N ALA A 286 12.01 15.08 -0.63
CA ALA A 286 13.16 15.95 -0.39
C ALA A 286 14.27 15.15 0.30
N GLY A 287 15.51 15.38 -0.12
CA GLY A 287 16.67 14.91 0.63
C GLY A 287 16.66 15.43 2.06
N PRO A 288 17.49 14.85 2.94
CA PRO A 288 17.71 15.39 4.27
C PRO A 288 18.11 16.88 4.27
N ASP A 289 18.66 17.38 3.16
CA ASP A 289 19.08 18.76 2.91
C ASP A 289 18.08 19.61 2.11
N GLY A 290 16.89 19.09 1.81
CA GLY A 290 15.88 19.78 1.00
C GLY A 290 16.14 19.75 -0.51
N THR A 291 17.20 19.07 -0.97
CA THR A 291 17.44 18.92 -2.42
C THR A 291 16.35 18.05 -3.04
N PRO A 292 15.85 18.36 -4.25
CA PRO A 292 14.89 17.50 -4.93
C PRO A 292 15.56 16.21 -5.43
N TRP A 293 15.20 15.06 -4.86
CA TRP A 293 15.74 13.77 -5.30
C TRP A 293 14.98 13.32 -6.55
N GLU A 294 15.56 13.61 -7.71
CA GLU A 294 15.24 13.02 -9.01
C GLU A 294 13.78 13.21 -9.52
N SER A 295 13.57 12.86 -10.79
CA SER A 295 12.24 12.81 -11.43
C SER A 295 11.41 11.65 -10.84
N GLY A 296 10.10 11.83 -10.67
CA GLY A 296 9.22 10.76 -10.19
C GLY A 296 9.04 9.66 -11.23
N ALA A 297 8.86 8.43 -10.77
CA ALA A 297 8.72 7.25 -11.61
C ALA A 297 7.74 6.24 -11.02
N VAL A 298 7.08 5.48 -11.89
CA VAL A 298 6.39 4.23 -11.54
C VAL A 298 7.29 3.09 -11.97
N LEU A 299 7.54 2.15 -11.06
CA LEU A 299 8.45 1.03 -11.23
C LEU A 299 7.70 -0.30 -11.19
N ILE A 300 8.29 -1.32 -11.81
CA ILE A 300 7.81 -2.71 -11.82
C ILE A 300 8.95 -3.70 -11.53
N SER A 301 8.67 -4.73 -10.76
CA SER A 301 9.55 -5.88 -10.53
C SER A 301 8.77 -7.19 -10.67
N PHE A 302 9.49 -8.28 -10.91
CA PHE A 302 8.94 -9.59 -11.22
C PHE A 302 9.56 -10.66 -10.33
N SER A 303 8.76 -11.62 -9.91
CA SER A 303 9.22 -12.77 -9.13
C SER A 303 8.54 -14.05 -9.60
N LYS A 304 9.23 -15.19 -9.52
CA LYS A 304 8.60 -16.51 -9.75
C LYS A 304 8.02 -17.11 -8.47
N ASP A 305 8.52 -16.70 -7.31
CA ASP A 305 8.26 -17.36 -6.02
C ASP A 305 7.72 -16.39 -4.95
N GLY A 306 7.61 -15.10 -5.26
CA GLY A 306 7.22 -14.05 -4.32
C GLY A 306 8.33 -13.63 -3.35
N ILE A 307 9.53 -14.22 -3.43
CA ILE A 307 10.63 -13.97 -2.49
C ILE A 307 11.84 -13.38 -3.21
N ASN A 308 12.17 -13.94 -4.37
CA ASN A 308 13.25 -13.51 -5.22
C ASN A 308 12.70 -12.65 -6.35
N TRP A 309 12.94 -11.36 -6.24
CA TRP A 309 12.48 -10.32 -7.15
C TRP A 309 13.60 -9.87 -8.10
N SER A 310 13.22 -9.47 -9.31
CA SER A 310 14.13 -8.80 -10.24
C SER A 310 14.44 -7.37 -9.81
N ASP A 311 15.44 -6.75 -10.43
CA ASP A 311 15.65 -5.31 -10.29
C ASP A 311 14.44 -4.53 -10.80
N TRP A 312 14.20 -3.37 -10.19
CA TRP A 312 13.18 -2.43 -10.65
C TRP A 312 13.40 -2.01 -12.11
N GLN A 313 12.31 -2.00 -12.87
CA GLN A 313 12.25 -1.51 -14.23
C GLN A 313 11.26 -0.33 -14.27
N ILE A 314 11.56 0.69 -15.08
CA ILE A 314 10.73 1.90 -15.17
C ILE A 314 9.54 1.59 -16.08
N ILE A 315 8.32 1.84 -15.59
CA ILE A 315 7.10 1.87 -16.39
C ILE A 315 6.92 3.27 -16.99
N HIS A 316 6.91 4.29 -16.13
CA HIS A 316 6.69 5.69 -16.49
C HIS A 316 7.59 6.59 -15.66
N LYS A 317 8.08 7.69 -16.23
CA LYS A 317 8.95 8.65 -15.54
C LYS A 317 8.82 10.04 -16.15
N ASP A 318 8.60 11.05 -15.30
CA ASP A 318 8.70 12.46 -15.67
C ASP A 318 9.01 13.33 -14.44
N ASN A 319 9.00 14.65 -14.58
CA ASN A 319 9.39 15.58 -13.51
C ASN A 319 8.34 15.81 -12.41
N HIS A 320 7.25 15.05 -12.41
CA HIS A 320 6.17 15.12 -11.44
C HIS A 320 6.23 13.96 -10.44
N LEU A 321 5.49 14.09 -9.34
CA LEU A 321 5.31 12.97 -8.41
C LEU A 321 4.30 11.97 -9.00
N HIS A 322 4.67 10.69 -8.94
CA HIS A 322 3.79 9.56 -9.23
C HIS A 322 3.69 8.74 -7.95
N ASP A 323 2.52 8.76 -7.31
CA ASP A 323 2.32 8.16 -5.99
C ASP A 323 1.26 7.06 -6.09
N TYR A 324 1.27 6.14 -5.12
CA TYR A 324 0.22 5.13 -4.95
C TYR A 324 -0.15 4.34 -6.22
N PRO A 325 0.82 3.73 -6.93
CA PRO A 325 0.50 2.94 -8.09
C PRO A 325 -0.35 1.70 -7.72
N SER A 326 -1.27 1.33 -8.60
CA SER A 326 -2.19 0.19 -8.44
C SER A 326 -2.35 -0.57 -9.74
N ILE A 327 -2.47 -1.90 -9.66
CA ILE A 327 -2.61 -2.78 -10.81
C ILE A 327 -4.10 -3.04 -11.03
N ILE A 328 -4.57 -2.82 -12.26
CA ILE A 328 -5.95 -3.12 -12.63
C ILE A 328 -5.94 -4.10 -13.81
N SER A 329 -6.57 -5.25 -13.61
CA SER A 329 -6.66 -6.30 -14.63
C SER A 329 -7.53 -5.87 -15.80
N MET A 330 -7.21 -6.41 -16.98
CA MET A 330 -8.07 -6.35 -18.15
C MET A 330 -9.15 -7.45 -18.12
N GLU A 331 -8.99 -8.42 -17.22
CA GLU A 331 -9.94 -9.49 -16.95
C GLU A 331 -10.79 -9.17 -15.72
N ASP A 332 -11.67 -10.10 -15.33
CA ASP A 332 -12.58 -9.89 -14.20
C ASP A 332 -11.91 -10.05 -12.83
N ASN A 333 -10.81 -10.80 -12.75
CA ASN A 333 -10.08 -11.00 -11.50
C ASN A 333 -8.89 -10.04 -11.41
N ASN A 334 -8.88 -9.13 -10.43
CA ASN A 334 -7.75 -8.22 -10.23
C ASN A 334 -6.52 -8.87 -9.61
N GLU A 335 -6.67 -10.03 -8.96
CA GLU A 335 -5.54 -10.81 -8.44
C GLU A 335 -4.69 -11.44 -9.55
N VAL A 336 -5.30 -11.64 -10.72
CA VAL A 336 -4.70 -12.33 -11.85
C VAL A 336 -4.76 -11.43 -13.09
N ILE A 337 -3.61 -10.90 -13.47
CA ILE A 337 -3.44 -10.07 -14.66
C ILE A 337 -2.96 -10.91 -15.85
N GLY A 338 -3.40 -10.54 -17.06
CA GLY A 338 -2.99 -11.17 -18.30
C GLY A 338 -1.75 -10.51 -18.93
N LYS A 339 -1.63 -10.67 -20.26
CA LYS A 339 -0.56 -10.06 -21.07
C LYS A 339 -0.53 -8.53 -20.96
N SER A 340 -1.71 -7.91 -20.88
CA SER A 340 -1.87 -6.47 -20.75
C SER A 340 -2.67 -6.13 -19.50
N PHE A 341 -2.28 -5.06 -18.81
CA PHE A 341 -2.94 -4.55 -17.61
C PHE A 341 -2.67 -3.07 -17.46
N TRP A 342 -3.53 -2.39 -16.70
CA TRP A 342 -3.33 -0.98 -16.39
C TRP A 342 -2.53 -0.84 -15.10
N VAL A 343 -1.67 0.17 -15.06
CA VAL A 343 -1.12 0.70 -13.81
C VAL A 343 -1.66 2.10 -13.60
N TYR A 344 -2.52 2.26 -12.60
CA TYR A 344 -3.08 3.53 -12.16
C TYR A 344 -2.11 4.17 -11.17
N TYR A 345 -2.03 5.49 -11.11
CA TYR A 345 -1.19 6.22 -10.16
C TYR A 345 -1.70 7.64 -9.96
N LYS A 346 -1.49 8.17 -8.75
CA LYS A 346 -1.75 9.57 -8.43
C LYS A 346 -0.68 10.40 -9.12
N TYR A 347 -1.12 11.41 -9.86
CA TYR A 347 -0.25 12.34 -10.55
C TYR A 347 -0.40 13.74 -9.94
N CYS A 348 0.71 14.31 -9.49
CA CYS A 348 0.74 15.66 -8.93
C CYS A 348 1.44 16.62 -9.90
N PHE A 349 0.77 17.70 -10.31
CA PHE A 349 1.32 18.67 -11.26
C PHE A 349 2.47 19.53 -10.71
N ASP A 350 2.70 19.52 -9.39
CA ASP A 350 3.77 20.30 -8.78
C ASP A 350 5.16 19.76 -9.15
N HIS A 351 5.96 20.61 -9.79
CA HIS A 351 7.28 20.25 -10.31
C HIS A 351 8.37 20.12 -9.21
N VAL A 352 8.12 20.64 -8.00
CA VAL A 352 9.09 20.72 -6.88
C VAL A 352 8.35 20.69 -5.53
N LEU A 353 8.60 19.66 -4.71
CA LEU A 353 8.32 19.75 -3.27
C LEU A 353 9.10 20.95 -2.69
N PRO A 354 8.49 21.81 -1.83
CA PRO A 354 7.46 21.45 -0.86
C PRO A 354 6.08 22.12 -1.04
N LYS A 355 5.77 22.81 -2.15
CA LYS A 355 4.40 23.34 -2.37
C LYS A 355 3.48 22.20 -2.77
N TRP A 356 3.16 21.32 -1.84
CA TRP A 356 2.29 20.18 -2.08
C TRP A 356 0.84 20.66 -2.10
N ASP A 357 0.23 20.76 -3.29
CA ASP A 357 -1.20 21.01 -3.38
C ASP A 357 -1.96 19.69 -3.51
N TRP A 358 -2.41 19.18 -2.35
CA TRP A 358 -3.31 18.02 -2.25
C TRP A 358 -4.61 18.19 -3.05
N TYR A 359 -4.92 19.42 -3.46
CA TYR A 359 -6.08 19.81 -4.21
C TYR A 359 -5.75 20.14 -5.66
N THR A 360 -4.71 19.59 -6.29
CA THR A 360 -4.56 19.71 -7.77
C THR A 360 -4.21 18.38 -8.46
N ASN A 361 -4.07 17.29 -7.71
CA ASN A 361 -3.76 15.98 -8.28
C ASN A 361 -4.90 15.36 -9.12
N CYS A 362 -4.52 14.38 -9.94
CA CYS A 362 -5.44 13.55 -10.71
C CYS A 362 -5.03 12.07 -10.62
N TRP A 363 -5.92 11.17 -11.04
CA TRP A 363 -5.52 9.80 -11.36
C TRP A 363 -5.15 9.70 -12.82
N ASN A 364 -3.95 9.21 -13.08
CA ASN A 364 -3.52 8.79 -14.40
C ASN A 364 -3.38 7.27 -14.45
N ARG A 365 -3.31 6.71 -15.65
CA ARG A 365 -2.97 5.31 -15.88
C ARG A 365 -2.10 5.15 -17.11
N VAL A 366 -1.35 4.07 -17.16
CA VAL A 366 -0.57 3.62 -18.33
C VAL A 366 -0.89 2.15 -18.61
N LEU A 367 -0.99 1.80 -19.90
CA LEU A 367 -1.19 0.41 -20.32
C LEU A 367 0.17 -0.26 -20.39
N VAL A 368 0.37 -1.32 -19.60
CA VAL A 368 1.58 -2.15 -19.68
C VAL A 368 1.23 -3.40 -20.47
N THR A 369 2.06 -3.77 -21.45
CA THR A 369 1.89 -4.98 -22.26
C THR A 369 3.19 -5.78 -22.26
N MET A 370 3.13 -7.00 -21.72
CA MET A 370 4.27 -7.93 -21.71
C MET A 370 4.57 -8.40 -23.13
N ASP A 371 5.85 -8.59 -23.46
CA ASP A 371 6.28 -9.10 -24.79
C ASP A 371 6.15 -10.62 -24.88
#